data_AF-A0A848KRP0-F1
#
_entry.id   AF-A0A848KRP0-F1
#
_cell.length_a   1.000
_cell.length_b   1.000
_cell.length_c   1.000
_cell.angle_alpha   90.00
_cell.angle_beta   90.00
_cell.angle_gamma   90.00
#
_symmetry.space_group_name_H-M   'P 1'
#
loop_
_entity.id
_entity.type
_entity.pdbx_description
1 polymer ?
#
loop_
_entity_poly.entity_id
_entity_poly.type
_entity_poly.pdbx_seq_one_letter_code
_entity_poly.pdbx_strand_id
1 'polypeptide(L)'
;MAHNARAGNATARAVGRKVGRKPAFTEDDVIAAAIDEGLDRFTMSAVAGRLGVVTAAIYRRFASREMIVVACLDHIAAGIRLPDDDADWRDVLVLWADECWRVCEDFPGLSRVVYEYAPAFTRIEGVLEGYARRLAEHGKTSGQSMFALDFIGDTVFACHLGVEALRTVDERGTSGFDRVRQAVDHGSIIEPRESWRDRGVVDVKLDFILTGLENFWPEI
;
A
#
# COMPACT_ATOMS: atom_id res chain seq x y z
N MET A 1 80.50 35.64 10.19
CA MET A 1 80.02 34.56 11.07
C MET A 1 78.51 34.49 10.93
N ALA A 2 77.97 33.41 10.34
CA ALA A 2 76.95 32.51 10.91
C ALA A 2 75.64 33.22 11.33
N HIS A 3 74.42 32.82 10.95
CA HIS A 3 73.89 31.47 10.79
C HIS A 3 72.50 31.54 10.11
N ASN A 4 72.27 30.60 9.21
CA ASN A 4 71.04 30.01 8.67
C ASN A 4 69.70 30.26 9.41
N ALA A 5 68.60 30.55 8.67
CA ALA A 5 67.32 29.82 8.80
C ALA A 5 66.30 30.21 7.70
N ARG A 6 65.85 29.19 6.95
CA ARG A 6 64.68 29.19 6.04
C ARG A 6 63.37 29.20 6.84
N ALA A 7 62.37 29.92 6.34
CA ALA A 7 60.95 29.57 6.43
C ALA A 7 60.27 30.22 5.21
N GLY A 8 59.66 29.52 4.26
CA GLY A 8 58.76 28.39 4.44
C GLY A 8 57.38 28.87 3.99
N ASN A 9 57.21 29.02 2.68
CA ASN A 9 55.99 29.48 2.03
C ASN A 9 54.89 28.42 2.24
N ALA A 10 53.93 28.69 3.14
CA ALA A 10 52.80 27.80 3.40
C ALA A 10 51.55 28.32 2.67
N THR A 11 51.42 27.98 1.40
CA THR A 11 50.13 28.02 0.70
C THR A 11 49.22 26.96 1.32
N ALA A 12 48.24 27.41 2.11
CA ALA A 12 47.17 26.57 2.61
C ALA A 12 46.32 26.05 1.43
N ARG A 13 46.56 24.80 1.07
CA ARG A 13 45.83 24.08 0.02
C ARG A 13 44.50 23.62 0.63
N ALA A 14 43.40 24.29 0.26
CA ALA A 14 42.05 23.87 0.60
C ALA A 14 41.83 22.42 0.12
N VAL A 15 41.62 21.50 1.07
CA VAL A 15 41.27 20.11 0.79
C VAL A 15 39.83 20.10 0.29
N GLY A 16 39.66 20.02 -1.03
CA GLY A 16 38.36 19.80 -1.64
C GLY A 16 37.72 18.53 -1.06
N ARG A 17 36.60 18.69 -0.37
CA ARG A 17 35.75 17.59 0.07
C ARG A 17 35.30 16.82 -1.18
N LYS A 18 35.83 15.61 -1.37
CA LYS A 18 35.38 14.69 -2.42
C LYS A 18 33.90 14.41 -2.20
N VAL A 19 33.05 15.00 -3.04
CA VAL A 19 31.66 14.59 -3.18
C VAL A 19 31.69 13.14 -3.68
N GLY A 20 31.27 12.20 -2.84
CA GLY A 20 31.26 10.78 -3.20
C GLY A 20 30.41 10.51 -4.44
N ARG A 21 30.77 9.49 -5.24
CA ARG A 21 29.99 9.05 -6.40
C ARG A 21 28.55 8.77 -5.95
N LYS A 22 27.56 9.35 -6.66
CA LYS A 22 26.14 9.14 -6.39
C LYS A 22 25.85 7.63 -6.27
N PRO A 23 25.09 7.17 -5.26
CA PRO A 23 24.68 5.76 -5.17
C PRO A 23 24.07 5.28 -6.49
N ALA A 24 24.32 4.03 -6.84
CA ALA A 24 23.78 3.45 -8.08
C ALA A 24 22.25 3.37 -8.09
N PHE A 25 21.64 3.25 -6.90
CA PHE A 25 20.20 3.28 -6.65
C PHE A 25 19.93 3.79 -5.22
N THR A 26 18.69 4.18 -4.96
CA THR A 26 18.13 4.68 -3.69
C THR A 26 17.14 3.67 -3.10
N GLU A 27 16.65 3.92 -1.89
CA GLU A 27 15.60 3.07 -1.29
C GLU A 27 14.28 3.20 -2.05
N ASP A 28 13.93 4.41 -2.50
CA ASP A 28 12.76 4.65 -3.36
C ASP A 28 12.83 3.85 -4.66
N ASP A 29 14.02 3.72 -5.27
CA ASP A 29 14.20 2.89 -6.47
C ASP A 29 13.90 1.40 -6.18
N VAL A 30 14.26 0.90 -4.98
CA VAL A 30 13.95 -0.48 -4.55
C VAL A 30 12.46 -0.65 -4.30
N ILE A 31 11.82 0.31 -3.66
CA ILE A 31 10.38 0.30 -3.36
C ILE A 31 9.58 0.31 -4.68
N ALA A 32 9.89 1.22 -5.60
CA ALA A 32 9.24 1.28 -6.91
C ALA A 32 9.42 -0.02 -7.70
N ALA A 33 10.64 -0.57 -7.72
CA ALA A 33 10.91 -1.85 -8.38
C ALA A 33 10.13 -3.02 -7.74
N ALA A 34 9.95 -3.03 -6.42
CA ALA A 34 9.18 -4.07 -5.73
C ALA A 34 7.67 -3.94 -6.00
N ILE A 35 7.14 -2.72 -6.02
CA ILE A 35 5.73 -2.43 -6.35
C ILE A 35 5.43 -2.89 -7.78
N ASP A 36 6.29 -2.56 -8.74
CA ASP A 36 6.09 -2.92 -10.14
C ASP A 36 6.11 -4.45 -10.37
N GLU A 37 6.88 -5.20 -9.57
CA GLU A 37 6.89 -6.67 -9.62
C GLU A 37 5.62 -7.26 -8.96
N GLY A 38 4.97 -6.51 -8.07
CA GLY A 38 3.81 -6.91 -7.27
C GLY A 38 4.21 -7.28 -5.84
N LEU A 39 3.54 -6.68 -4.86
CA LEU A 39 3.92 -6.75 -3.44
C LEU A 39 3.86 -8.17 -2.87
N ASP A 40 2.98 -9.01 -3.39
CA ASP A 40 2.75 -10.38 -2.94
C ASP A 40 3.79 -11.38 -3.49
N ARG A 41 4.40 -11.08 -4.65
CA ARG A 41 5.19 -12.05 -5.42
C ARG A 41 6.61 -11.63 -5.76
N PHE A 42 6.99 -10.38 -5.54
CA PHE A 42 8.34 -9.93 -5.89
C PHE A 42 9.42 -10.75 -5.18
N THR A 43 10.55 -10.90 -5.86
CA THR A 43 11.75 -11.56 -5.33
C THR A 43 12.91 -10.57 -5.27
N MET A 44 13.84 -10.79 -4.33
CA MET A 44 15.04 -9.95 -4.20
C MET A 44 15.85 -9.89 -5.51
N SER A 45 15.90 -11.00 -6.26
CA SER A 45 16.58 -11.09 -7.54
C SER A 45 15.86 -10.34 -8.66
N ALA A 46 14.52 -10.38 -8.71
CA ALA A 46 13.75 -9.63 -9.71
C ALA A 46 13.95 -8.12 -9.51
N VAL A 47 13.85 -7.65 -8.26
CA VAL A 47 14.12 -6.25 -7.90
C VAL A 47 15.55 -5.83 -8.29
N ALA A 48 16.55 -6.67 -7.98
CA ALA A 48 17.93 -6.40 -8.37
C ALA A 48 18.11 -6.35 -9.90
N GLY A 49 17.46 -7.28 -10.61
CA GLY A 49 17.44 -7.35 -12.07
C GLY A 49 16.87 -6.08 -12.72
N ARG A 50 15.73 -5.58 -12.22
CA ARG A 50 15.15 -4.30 -12.68
C ARG A 50 16.10 -3.13 -12.49
N LEU A 51 16.78 -3.08 -11.35
CA LEU A 51 17.73 -2.02 -11.03
C LEU A 51 19.10 -2.17 -11.69
N GLY A 52 19.34 -3.27 -12.44
CA GLY A 52 20.62 -3.54 -13.10
C GLY A 52 21.76 -3.78 -12.11
N VAL A 53 21.48 -4.27 -10.91
CA VAL A 53 22.46 -4.54 -9.86
C VAL A 53 22.44 -6.01 -9.44
N VAL A 54 23.51 -6.44 -8.74
CA VAL A 54 23.54 -7.77 -8.12
C VAL A 54 22.64 -7.80 -6.88
N THR A 55 22.00 -8.94 -6.58
CA THR A 55 21.11 -9.11 -5.41
C THR A 55 21.78 -8.75 -4.09
N ALA A 56 23.08 -9.03 -3.95
CA ALA A 56 23.87 -8.64 -2.78
C ALA A 56 23.89 -7.12 -2.53
N ALA A 57 23.63 -6.30 -3.54
CA ALA A 57 23.49 -4.86 -3.38
C ALA A 57 22.18 -4.46 -2.69
N ILE A 58 21.07 -5.14 -3.00
CA ILE A 58 19.79 -4.93 -2.34
C ILE A 58 19.89 -5.33 -0.87
N TYR A 59 20.51 -6.48 -0.56
CA TYR A 59 20.70 -6.95 0.81
C TYR A 59 21.51 -6.00 1.72
N ARG A 60 22.35 -5.11 1.15
CA ARG A 60 23.06 -4.09 1.92
C ARG A 60 22.17 -2.94 2.38
N ARG A 61 21.01 -2.75 1.75
CA ARG A 61 20.01 -1.73 2.12
C ARG A 61 18.86 -2.34 2.90
N PHE A 62 18.35 -3.47 2.44
CA PHE A 62 17.26 -4.19 3.07
C PHE A 62 17.70 -5.59 3.46
N ALA A 63 17.74 -5.87 4.76
CA ALA A 63 18.22 -7.15 5.27
C ALA A 63 17.31 -8.34 4.88
N SER A 64 16.05 -8.08 4.53
CA SER A 64 15.08 -9.10 4.15
C SER A 64 14.05 -8.57 3.15
N ARG A 65 13.33 -9.48 2.50
CA ARG A 65 12.15 -9.17 1.68
C ARG A 65 11.08 -8.45 2.50
N GLU A 66 10.88 -8.89 3.74
CA GLU A 66 9.89 -8.29 4.65
C GLU A 66 10.17 -6.81 4.91
N MET A 67 11.44 -6.41 5.07
CA MET A 67 11.79 -4.99 5.24
C MET A 67 11.42 -4.14 4.01
N ILE A 68 11.49 -4.72 2.80
CA ILE A 68 11.02 -4.05 1.58
C ILE A 68 9.49 -3.96 1.59
N VAL A 69 8.78 -5.02 2.00
CA VAL A 69 7.31 -4.99 2.16
C VAL A 69 6.88 -3.88 3.11
N VAL A 70 7.51 -3.79 4.29
CA VAL A 70 7.23 -2.72 5.27
C VAL A 70 7.45 -1.34 4.66
N ALA A 71 8.56 -1.14 3.95
CA ALA A 71 8.84 0.13 3.29
C ALA A 71 7.83 0.47 2.17
N CYS A 72 7.34 -0.54 1.44
CA CYS A 72 6.25 -0.35 0.47
C CYS A 72 4.94 0.02 1.16
N LEU A 73 4.60 -0.62 2.29
CA LEU A 73 3.40 -0.28 3.07
C LEU A 73 3.48 1.15 3.61
N ASP A 74 4.64 1.59 4.08
CA ASP A 74 4.88 2.97 4.52
C ASP A 74 4.71 3.97 3.37
N HIS A 75 5.24 3.63 2.19
CA HIS A 75 5.07 4.43 0.99
C HIS A 75 3.59 4.55 0.57
N ILE A 76 2.85 3.45 0.62
CA ILE A 76 1.42 3.41 0.30
C ILE A 76 0.63 4.24 1.32
N ALA A 77 0.87 4.03 2.62
CA ALA A 77 0.20 4.75 3.70
C ALA A 77 0.39 6.26 3.60
N ALA A 78 1.59 6.72 3.24
CA ALA A 78 1.89 8.14 3.04
C ALA A 78 1.12 8.77 1.86
N GLY A 79 0.63 7.95 0.92
CA GLY A 79 -0.17 8.37 -0.23
C GLY A 79 -1.68 8.29 -0.01
N ILE A 80 -2.16 7.79 1.14
CA ILE A 80 -3.59 7.74 1.45
C ILE A 80 -4.08 9.15 1.80
N ARG A 81 -5.14 9.59 1.14
CA ARG A 81 -5.77 10.88 1.43
C ARG A 81 -6.45 10.86 2.79
N LEU A 82 -6.33 11.96 3.51
CA LEU A 82 -7.08 12.21 4.74
C LEU A 82 -8.34 13.03 4.41
N PRO A 83 -9.40 12.94 5.24
CA PRO A 83 -10.60 13.74 5.04
C PRO A 83 -10.34 15.24 5.18
N ASP A 84 -11.08 16.03 4.41
CA ASP A 84 -11.11 17.49 4.55
C ASP A 84 -11.75 17.89 5.88
N ASP A 85 -11.36 19.06 6.41
CA ASP A 85 -11.77 19.53 7.74
C ASP A 85 -13.30 19.76 7.84
N ASP A 86 -13.97 20.07 6.74
CA ASP A 86 -15.41 20.31 6.66
C ASP A 86 -16.23 19.09 6.22
N ALA A 87 -15.59 17.93 6.01
CA ALA A 87 -16.28 16.72 5.57
C ALA A 87 -17.31 16.23 6.60
N ASP A 88 -18.47 15.81 6.11
CA ASP A 88 -19.47 15.09 6.90
C ASP A 88 -19.00 13.66 7.23
N TRP A 89 -19.52 13.06 8.30
CA TRP A 89 -19.13 11.72 8.71
C TRP A 89 -19.35 10.68 7.59
N ARG A 90 -20.38 10.86 6.74
CA ARG A 90 -20.64 9.93 5.65
C ARG A 90 -19.57 10.06 4.56
N ASP A 91 -19.20 11.28 4.20
CA ASP A 91 -18.17 11.56 3.22
C ASP A 91 -16.79 11.06 3.68
N VAL A 92 -16.50 11.14 4.98
CA VAL A 92 -15.28 10.57 5.58
C VAL A 92 -15.20 9.06 5.34
N LEU A 93 -16.29 8.33 5.56
CA LEU A 93 -16.31 6.88 5.39
C LEU A 93 -16.36 6.44 3.92
N VAL A 94 -16.98 7.24 3.05
CA VAL A 94 -16.92 7.04 1.59
C VAL A 94 -15.48 7.23 1.10
N LEU A 95 -14.80 8.30 1.53
CA LEU A 95 -13.40 8.54 1.20
C LEU A 95 -12.52 7.36 1.65
N TRP A 96 -12.76 6.82 2.85
CA TRP A 96 -12.01 5.67 3.34
C TRP A 96 -12.16 4.47 2.40
N ALA A 97 -13.40 4.14 2.02
CA ALA A 97 -13.66 3.05 1.08
C ALA A 97 -13.02 3.29 -0.30
N ASP A 98 -13.07 4.53 -0.79
CA ASP A 98 -12.44 4.95 -2.04
C ASP A 98 -10.92 4.81 -2.00
N GLU A 99 -10.28 5.25 -0.91
CA GLU A 99 -8.84 5.13 -0.75
C GLU A 99 -8.41 3.67 -0.60
N CYS A 100 -9.13 2.85 0.17
CA CYS A 100 -8.88 1.41 0.25
C CYS A 100 -8.95 0.75 -1.12
N TRP A 101 -9.99 1.05 -1.92
CA TRP A 101 -10.11 0.48 -3.27
C TRP A 101 -9.00 0.97 -4.19
N ARG A 102 -8.73 2.29 -4.18
CA ARG A 102 -7.71 2.92 -5.01
C ARG A 102 -6.33 2.31 -4.75
N VAL A 103 -5.91 2.17 -3.50
CA VAL A 103 -4.59 1.58 -3.19
C VAL A 103 -4.50 0.12 -3.66
N CYS A 104 -5.60 -0.63 -3.66
CA CYS A 104 -5.58 -1.99 -4.19
C CYS A 104 -5.42 -2.02 -5.72
N GLU A 105 -6.00 -1.06 -6.44
CA GLU A 105 -5.82 -0.94 -7.90
C GLU A 105 -4.43 -0.41 -8.28
N ASP A 106 -3.91 0.56 -7.51
CA ASP A 106 -2.61 1.19 -7.78
C ASP A 106 -1.42 0.28 -7.41
N PHE A 107 -1.60 -0.62 -6.43
CA PHE A 107 -0.53 -1.46 -5.89
C PHE A 107 -0.89 -2.96 -5.97
N PRO A 108 -0.60 -3.64 -7.10
CA PRO A 108 -0.94 -5.05 -7.30
C PRO A 108 -0.39 -5.98 -6.20
N GLY A 109 -1.22 -6.90 -5.73
CA GLY A 109 -0.90 -7.82 -4.64
C GLY A 109 -1.06 -7.24 -3.23
N LEU A 110 -1.46 -5.97 -3.07
CA LEU A 110 -1.66 -5.35 -1.75
C LEU A 110 -2.73 -6.09 -0.92
N SER A 111 -3.89 -6.41 -1.50
CA SER A 111 -4.99 -7.10 -0.81
C SER A 111 -4.53 -8.43 -0.20
N ARG A 112 -3.69 -9.19 -0.90
CA ARG A 112 -3.08 -10.41 -0.39
C ARG A 112 -2.08 -10.15 0.74
N VAL A 113 -1.21 -9.14 0.59
CA VAL A 113 -0.25 -8.76 1.62
C VAL A 113 -0.94 -8.33 2.92
N VAL A 114 -2.05 -7.60 2.85
CA VAL A 114 -2.83 -7.18 4.03
C VAL A 114 -3.28 -8.39 4.87
N TYR A 115 -3.71 -9.48 4.24
CA TYR A 115 -4.14 -10.69 4.95
C TYR A 115 -3.01 -11.65 5.33
N GLU A 116 -1.87 -11.62 4.64
CA GLU A 116 -0.74 -12.53 4.90
C GLU A 116 0.29 -11.94 5.87
N TYR A 117 0.42 -10.62 5.91
CA TYR A 117 1.38 -9.92 6.76
C TYR A 117 0.66 -9.28 7.96
N ALA A 118 0.55 -10.04 9.05
CA ALA A 118 -0.18 -9.62 10.25
C ALA A 118 0.16 -8.20 10.76
N PRO A 119 1.42 -7.70 10.74
CA PRO A 119 1.74 -6.34 11.15
C PRO A 119 1.30 -5.22 10.19
N ALA A 120 0.72 -5.51 9.03
CA ALA A 120 0.40 -4.51 8.01
C ALA A 120 -0.47 -3.35 8.55
N PHE A 121 -1.47 -3.66 9.38
CA PHE A 121 -2.38 -2.64 9.94
C PHE A 121 -1.67 -1.62 10.82
N THR A 122 -0.52 -1.97 11.42
CA THR A 122 0.27 -1.03 12.24
C THR A 122 0.91 0.09 11.41
N ARG A 123 1.02 -0.09 10.09
CA ARG A 123 1.68 0.90 9.22
C ARG A 123 0.75 2.05 8.82
N ILE A 124 -0.55 1.91 9.07
CA ILE A 124 -1.58 2.90 8.74
C ILE A 124 -2.14 3.61 9.98
N GLU A 125 -1.52 3.46 11.17
CA GLU A 125 -2.00 4.05 12.42
C GLU A 125 -2.26 5.56 12.29
N GLY A 126 -1.28 6.32 11.78
CA GLY A 126 -1.45 7.77 11.58
C GLY A 126 -2.54 8.15 10.57
N VAL A 127 -2.84 7.27 9.61
CA VAL A 127 -3.97 7.44 8.69
C VAL A 127 -5.27 7.25 9.46
N LEU A 128 -5.42 6.15 10.19
CA LEU A 128 -6.62 5.85 10.98
C LEU A 128 -6.89 6.92 12.04
N GLU A 129 -5.85 7.45 12.69
CA GLU A 129 -5.95 8.62 13.58
C GLU A 129 -6.50 9.86 12.86
N GLY A 130 -6.09 10.08 11.62
CA GLY A 130 -6.61 11.14 10.75
C GLY A 130 -8.13 11.07 10.57
N TYR A 131 -8.62 9.89 10.20
CA TYR A 131 -10.04 9.63 10.01
C TYR A 131 -10.81 9.68 11.34
N ALA A 132 -10.30 9.03 12.39
CA ALA A 132 -10.93 9.00 13.70
C ALA A 132 -11.06 10.41 14.31
N ARG A 133 -10.07 11.28 14.12
CA ARG A 133 -10.14 12.69 14.55
C ARG A 133 -11.29 13.43 13.87
N ARG A 134 -11.48 13.23 12.57
CA ARG A 134 -12.59 13.86 11.83
C ARG A 134 -13.94 13.32 12.28
N LEU A 135 -14.05 12.02 12.53
CA LEU A 135 -15.28 11.40 13.06
C LEU A 135 -15.59 11.86 14.50
N ALA A 136 -14.58 12.17 15.31
CA ALA A 136 -14.77 12.68 16.66
C ALA A 136 -15.50 14.03 16.70
N GLU A 137 -15.28 14.89 15.71
CA GLU A 137 -16.02 16.16 15.55
C GLU A 137 -17.51 15.96 15.24
N HIS A 138 -17.89 14.75 14.80
CA HIS A 138 -19.27 14.29 14.64
C HIS A 138 -19.76 13.46 15.83
N GLY A 139 -19.06 13.56 16.97
CA GLY A 139 -19.42 12.92 18.23
C GLY A 139 -19.14 11.42 18.30
N LYS A 140 -18.31 10.86 17.41
CA LYS A 140 -17.94 9.43 17.43
C LYS A 140 -16.78 9.17 18.38
N THR A 141 -16.86 8.08 19.14
CA THR A 141 -15.73 7.64 19.97
C THR A 141 -14.62 7.04 19.09
N SER A 142 -13.44 6.84 19.68
CA SER A 142 -12.35 6.12 19.02
C SER A 142 -12.79 4.70 18.65
N GLY A 143 -13.42 3.96 19.57
CA GLY A 143 -13.86 2.59 19.30
C GLY A 143 -14.95 2.50 18.22
N GLN A 144 -15.87 3.47 18.17
CA GLN A 144 -16.86 3.57 17.08
C GLN A 144 -16.23 3.88 15.73
N SER A 145 -15.24 4.78 15.72
CA SER A 145 -14.49 5.13 14.51
C SER A 145 -13.72 3.91 14.01
N MET A 146 -13.03 3.21 14.92
CA MET A 146 -12.27 2.01 14.59
C MET A 146 -13.18 0.89 14.08
N PHE A 147 -14.34 0.67 14.70
CA PHE A 147 -15.32 -0.29 14.18
C PHE A 147 -15.72 0.01 12.73
N ALA A 148 -16.09 1.26 12.42
CA ALA A 148 -16.54 1.64 11.09
C ALA A 148 -15.41 1.55 10.05
N LEU A 149 -14.21 2.04 10.38
CA LEU A 149 -13.04 2.02 9.49
C LEU A 149 -12.58 0.58 9.22
N ASP A 150 -12.51 -0.26 10.25
CA ASP A 150 -12.14 -1.67 10.14
C ASP A 150 -13.17 -2.42 9.27
N PHE A 151 -14.46 -2.30 9.58
CA PHE A 151 -15.51 -3.01 8.85
C PHE A 151 -15.57 -2.63 7.38
N ILE A 152 -15.44 -1.34 7.06
CA ILE A 152 -15.38 -0.86 5.67
C ILE A 152 -14.09 -1.33 4.99
N GLY A 153 -12.94 -1.19 5.66
CA GLY A 153 -11.65 -1.63 5.14
C GLY A 153 -11.65 -3.11 4.78
N ASP A 154 -12.05 -3.98 5.71
CA ASP A 154 -12.16 -5.42 5.49
C ASP A 154 -13.12 -5.76 4.36
N THR A 155 -14.25 -5.07 4.28
CA THR A 155 -15.21 -5.26 3.19
C THR A 155 -14.58 -4.96 1.84
N VAL A 156 -13.83 -3.86 1.73
CA VAL A 156 -13.16 -3.45 0.48
C VAL A 156 -12.04 -4.42 0.13
N PHE A 157 -11.11 -4.71 1.04
CA PHE A 157 -9.98 -5.60 0.79
C PHE A 157 -10.42 -7.03 0.43
N ALA A 158 -11.39 -7.60 1.15
CA ALA A 158 -11.89 -8.94 0.86
C ALA A 158 -12.60 -9.01 -0.52
N CYS A 159 -13.39 -7.99 -0.86
CA CYS A 159 -14.03 -7.93 -2.18
C CYS A 159 -13.02 -7.73 -3.30
N HIS A 160 -12.03 -6.85 -3.10
CA HIS A 160 -10.97 -6.61 -4.07
C HIS A 160 -10.14 -7.88 -4.30
N LEU A 161 -9.78 -8.61 -3.25
CA LEU A 161 -9.09 -9.90 -3.37
C LEU A 161 -9.89 -10.90 -4.24
N GLY A 162 -11.21 -10.94 -4.08
CA GLY A 162 -12.09 -11.74 -4.93
C GLY A 162 -12.09 -11.28 -6.40
N VAL A 163 -12.15 -9.96 -6.62
CA VAL A 163 -12.06 -9.34 -7.95
C VAL A 163 -10.71 -9.65 -8.62
N GLU A 164 -9.60 -9.51 -7.90
CA GLU A 164 -8.25 -9.83 -8.35
C GLU A 164 -8.15 -11.31 -8.75
N ALA A 165 -8.72 -12.22 -7.94
CA ALA A 165 -8.75 -13.65 -8.26
C ALA A 165 -9.54 -13.95 -9.54
N LEU A 166 -10.64 -13.24 -9.79
CA LEU A 166 -11.43 -13.38 -11.02
C LEU A 166 -10.71 -12.80 -12.25
N ARG A 167 -9.98 -11.69 -12.07
CA ARG A 167 -9.19 -11.03 -13.14
C ARG A 167 -7.91 -11.79 -13.48
N THR A 168 -7.31 -12.50 -12.52
CA THR A 168 -6.05 -13.22 -12.71
C THR A 168 -6.13 -14.25 -13.82
N VAL A 169 -5.15 -14.22 -14.73
CA VAL A 169 -5.05 -15.10 -15.89
C VAL A 169 -3.92 -16.09 -15.69
N ASP A 170 -4.18 -17.37 -15.98
CA ASP A 170 -3.18 -18.43 -15.90
C ASP A 170 -2.27 -18.49 -17.15
N GLU A 171 -1.28 -19.40 -17.14
CA GLU A 171 -0.35 -19.60 -18.27
C GLU A 171 -1.04 -19.98 -19.59
N ARG A 172 -2.29 -20.46 -19.52
CA ARG A 172 -3.09 -20.86 -20.69
C ARG A 172 -3.98 -19.73 -21.19
N GLY A 173 -3.91 -18.54 -20.60
CA GLY A 173 -4.75 -17.41 -20.96
C GLY A 173 -6.18 -17.48 -20.39
N THR A 174 -6.45 -18.37 -19.43
CA THR A 174 -7.79 -18.52 -18.84
C THR A 174 -7.90 -17.67 -17.58
N SER A 175 -8.90 -16.79 -17.51
CA SER A 175 -9.13 -15.98 -16.32
C SER A 175 -9.80 -16.77 -15.19
N GLY A 176 -9.72 -16.28 -13.95
CA GLY A 176 -10.52 -16.80 -12.84
C GLY A 176 -12.02 -16.77 -13.14
N PHE A 177 -12.49 -15.71 -13.82
CA PHE A 177 -13.88 -15.61 -14.25
C PHE A 177 -14.28 -16.68 -15.28
N ASP A 178 -13.42 -16.99 -16.25
CA ASP A 178 -13.67 -18.07 -17.21
C ASP A 178 -13.80 -19.43 -16.51
N ARG A 179 -12.94 -19.69 -15.51
CA ARG A 179 -12.99 -20.91 -14.70
C ARG A 179 -14.30 -21.00 -13.92
N VAL A 180 -14.78 -19.90 -13.33
CA VAL A 180 -16.09 -19.86 -12.69
C VAL A 180 -17.19 -20.18 -13.72
N ARG A 181 -17.20 -19.51 -14.87
CA ARG A 181 -18.21 -19.71 -15.92
C ARG A 181 -18.26 -21.14 -16.46
N GLN A 182 -17.13 -21.84 -16.46
CA GLN A 182 -17.04 -23.26 -16.84
C GLN A 182 -17.54 -24.21 -15.74
N ALA A 183 -17.52 -23.78 -14.48
CA ALA A 183 -17.85 -24.63 -13.32
C ALA A 183 -19.32 -24.54 -12.89
N VAL A 184 -20.04 -23.48 -13.23
CA VAL A 184 -21.47 -23.33 -12.88
C VAL A 184 -22.40 -23.91 -13.94
N ASP A 185 -23.40 -24.66 -13.46
CA ASP A 185 -24.48 -25.19 -14.27
C ASP A 185 -25.45 -24.10 -14.74
N HIS A 186 -26.12 -24.35 -15.86
CA HIS A 186 -27.16 -23.46 -16.36
C HIS A 186 -28.32 -23.37 -15.35
N GLY A 187 -28.71 -22.14 -14.98
CA GLY A 187 -29.81 -21.89 -14.04
C GLY A 187 -29.39 -21.92 -12.57
N SER A 188 -28.08 -21.94 -12.28
CA SER A 188 -27.55 -21.72 -10.94
C SER A 188 -27.91 -20.34 -10.41
N ILE A 189 -28.12 -20.22 -9.10
CA ILE A 189 -28.25 -18.92 -8.40
C ILE A 189 -26.96 -18.10 -8.55
N ILE A 190 -25.82 -18.78 -8.67
CA ILE A 190 -24.50 -18.19 -8.92
C ILE A 190 -24.39 -17.98 -10.43
N GLU A 191 -25.01 -16.92 -10.93
CA GLU A 191 -24.93 -16.52 -12.33
C GLU A 191 -23.70 -15.61 -12.54
N PRO A 192 -22.65 -16.03 -13.28
CA PRO A 192 -21.48 -15.20 -13.51
C PRO A 192 -21.87 -13.94 -14.28
N ARG A 193 -21.53 -12.78 -13.72
CA ARG A 193 -21.77 -11.47 -14.34
C ARG A 193 -20.46 -10.74 -14.48
N GLU A 194 -20.32 -10.01 -15.58
CA GLU A 194 -19.10 -9.24 -15.85
C GLU A 194 -18.77 -8.25 -14.74
N SER A 195 -19.80 -7.68 -14.12
CA SER A 195 -19.69 -6.76 -12.99
C SER A 195 -19.04 -7.35 -11.74
N TRP A 196 -18.84 -8.68 -11.65
CA TRP A 196 -18.09 -9.30 -10.55
C TRP A 196 -16.61 -9.00 -10.60
N ARG A 197 -16.12 -8.51 -11.72
CA ARG A 197 -14.73 -8.07 -11.90
C ARG A 197 -14.56 -6.59 -11.60
N ASP A 198 -15.60 -5.91 -11.13
CA ASP A 198 -15.61 -4.47 -10.88
C ASP A 198 -15.93 -4.17 -9.41
N ARG A 199 -15.85 -2.88 -9.06
CA ARG A 199 -16.14 -2.38 -7.71
C ARG A 199 -17.62 -2.52 -7.30
N GLY A 200 -18.55 -2.69 -8.22
CA GLY A 200 -19.97 -2.45 -7.97
C GLY A 200 -20.60 -3.20 -6.78
N VAL A 201 -20.14 -4.41 -6.44
CA VAL A 201 -20.62 -5.13 -5.25
C VAL A 201 -20.15 -4.47 -3.95
N VAL A 202 -18.96 -3.86 -3.95
CA VAL A 202 -18.43 -3.08 -2.82
C VAL A 202 -19.33 -1.88 -2.56
N ASP A 203 -19.76 -1.17 -3.61
CA ASP A 203 -20.56 0.05 -3.45
C ASP A 203 -21.93 -0.25 -2.84
N VAL A 204 -22.55 -1.37 -3.20
CA VAL A 204 -23.81 -1.84 -2.59
C VAL A 204 -23.61 -2.18 -1.10
N LYS A 205 -22.51 -2.86 -0.76
CA LYS A 205 -22.19 -3.18 0.64
C LYS A 205 -21.88 -1.93 1.44
N LEU A 206 -21.13 -0.99 0.86
CA LEU A 206 -20.81 0.29 1.48
C LEU A 206 -22.07 1.08 1.79
N ASP A 207 -22.99 1.22 0.83
CA ASP A 207 -24.26 1.92 1.08
C ASP A 207 -25.08 1.27 2.20
N PHE A 208 -25.11 -0.07 2.23
CA PHE A 208 -25.75 -0.80 3.33
C PHE A 208 -25.09 -0.52 4.69
N ILE A 209 -23.76 -0.54 4.76
CA ILE A 209 -23.00 -0.24 5.98
C ILE A 209 -23.27 1.19 6.44
N LEU A 210 -23.16 2.17 5.54
CA LEU A 210 -23.37 3.59 5.85
C LEU A 210 -24.81 3.85 6.33
N THR A 211 -25.80 3.25 5.67
CA THR A 211 -27.22 3.34 6.09
C THR A 211 -27.43 2.74 7.48
N GLY A 212 -26.75 1.63 7.80
CA GLY A 212 -26.76 1.07 9.15
C GLY A 212 -26.18 2.03 10.20
N LEU A 213 -25.06 2.68 9.86
CA LEU A 213 -24.38 3.64 10.72
C LEU A 213 -25.19 4.93 10.95
N GLU A 214 -26.15 5.28 10.10
CA GLU A 214 -27.03 6.44 10.37
C GLU A 214 -27.76 6.32 11.71
N ASN A 215 -28.08 5.09 12.13
CA ASN A 215 -28.88 4.83 13.32
C ASN A 215 -28.10 4.12 14.44
N PHE A 216 -27.04 3.39 14.11
CA PHE A 216 -26.34 2.55 15.07
C PHE A 216 -24.82 2.54 14.81
N TRP A 217 -24.05 3.02 15.79
CA TRP A 217 -22.59 3.01 15.78
C TRP A 217 -22.07 2.02 16.83
N PRO A 218 -21.74 0.78 16.44
CA PRO A 218 -21.13 -0.20 17.34
C PRO A 218 -19.76 0.26 17.82
N GLU A 219 -19.31 -0.31 18.93
CA GLU A 219 -17.97 -0.09 19.48
C GLU A 219 -17.30 -1.45 19.69
N ILE A 220 -15.98 -1.51 19.42
CA ILE A 220 -15.13 -2.69 19.67
C ILE A 220 -14.64 -2.68 21.12
#